data_AF-A0A957T5V4-F1
#
_entry.id   AF-A0A957T5V4-F1
#
_cell.length_a   1.000
_cell.length_b   1.000
_cell.length_c   1.000
_cell.angle_alpha   90.00
_cell.angle_beta   90.00
_cell.angle_gamma   90.00
#
_symmetry.space_group_name_H-M   'P 1'
#
loop_
_entity.id
_entity.type
_entity.pdbx_description
1 polymer ?
#
loop_
_entity_poly.entity_id
_entity_poly.type
_entity_poly.pdbx_seq_one_letter_code
_entity_poly.pdbx_strand_id
1 'polypeptide(L)'
;MRRLLFVFVALFAMMLAACTTAAPATQAPAAEAPAAEATEAPAEEAATEDGMLPEVNPLELSGDIIIAGSSTVYPLTEAMAERFQNEGFAGNITIDSIGSGAGFERFCVA
;
A
#
# COMPACT_ATOMS: atom_id res chain seq x y z
N MET A 1 39.73 1.74 -32.54
CA MET A 1 38.48 2.43 -32.16
C MET A 1 37.23 1.91 -32.88
N ARG A 2 37.21 1.78 -34.22
CA ARG A 2 36.06 1.18 -34.95
C ARG A 2 35.71 -0.26 -34.49
N ARG A 3 36.69 -1.13 -34.23
CA ARG A 3 36.45 -2.50 -33.73
C ARG A 3 35.87 -2.53 -32.31
N LEU A 4 36.24 -1.59 -31.44
CA LEU A 4 35.67 -1.45 -30.10
C LEU A 4 34.23 -0.92 -30.16
N LEU A 5 33.96 0.00 -31.10
CA LEU A 5 32.63 0.54 -31.37
C LEU A 5 31.66 -0.54 -31.88
N PHE A 6 32.12 -1.44 -32.76
CA PHE A 6 31.31 -2.57 -33.23
C PHE A 6 30.96 -3.56 -32.12
N VAL A 7 31.88 -3.82 -31.17
CA VAL A 7 31.61 -4.68 -30.01
C VAL A 7 30.59 -4.02 -29.08
N PHE A 8 30.70 -2.72 -28.80
CA PHE A 8 29.74 -2.00 -27.97
C PHE A 8 28.34 -1.94 -28.60
N VAL A 9 28.22 -1.74 -29.91
CA VAL A 9 26.94 -1.73 -30.63
C VAL A 9 26.29 -3.12 -30.62
N ALA A 10 27.07 -4.19 -30.79
CA ALA A 10 26.57 -5.56 -30.71
C ALA A 10 26.07 -5.93 -29.31
N LEU A 11 26.77 -5.47 -28.26
CA LEU A 11 26.42 -5.74 -26.86
C LEU A 11 25.17 -4.97 -26.42
N PHE A 12 25.00 -3.74 -26.92
CA PHE A 12 23.78 -2.94 -26.69
C PHE A 12 22.56 -3.52 -27.44
N ALA A 13 22.74 -4.03 -28.66
CA ALA A 13 21.68 -4.70 -29.42
C ALA A 13 21.19 -6.00 -28.74
N MET A 14 22.09 -6.73 -28.08
CA MET A 14 21.74 -7.97 -27.35
C MET A 14 20.90 -7.69 -26.09
N MET A 15 21.07 -6.53 -25.45
CA MET A 15 20.27 -6.12 -24.29
C MET A 15 18.83 -5.70 -24.65
N LEU A 16 18.58 -5.15 -25.86
CA LEU A 16 17.23 -4.78 -26.29
C LEU A 16 16.36 -5.99 -26.71
N ALA A 17 16.96 -7.12 -27.06
CA ALA A 17 16.23 -8.33 -27.48
C ALA A 17 15.63 -9.14 -26.32
N ALA A 18 15.98 -8.84 -25.06
CA ALA A 18 15.52 -9.58 -23.89
C ALA A 18 14.11 -9.17 -23.38
N CYS A 19 13.49 -8.13 -23.95
CA CYS A 19 12.17 -7.65 -23.52
C CYS A 19 11.00 -8.03 -24.45
N THR A 20 11.19 -8.90 -25.45
CA THR A 20 10.09 -9.33 -26.33
C THR A 20 9.66 -10.78 -26.08
N THR A 21 9.05 -11.04 -24.92
CA THR A 21 8.12 -12.17 -24.78
C THR A 21 6.72 -11.67 -25.13
N ALA A 22 6.28 -11.99 -26.34
CA ALA A 22 4.93 -11.73 -26.84
C ALA A 22 4.13 -13.04 -26.85
N ALA A 23 3.24 -13.15 -25.86
CA ALA A 23 1.91 -13.79 -25.79
C ALA A 23 1.65 -15.21 -26.38
N PRO A 24 0.75 -15.95 -25.72
CA PRO A 24 -0.60 -15.99 -26.29
C PRO A 24 -1.65 -15.40 -25.34
N ALA A 25 -2.41 -14.44 -25.87
CA ALA A 25 -3.58 -13.86 -25.22
C ALA A 25 -4.71 -14.90 -25.25
N THR A 26 -5.06 -15.41 -24.06
CA THR A 26 -6.33 -16.08 -23.82
C THR A 26 -7.43 -15.03 -23.87
N GLN A 27 -8.31 -15.12 -24.86
CA GLN A 27 -9.57 -14.37 -24.90
C GLN A 27 -10.45 -14.85 -23.75
N ALA A 28 -10.56 -14.02 -22.70
CA ALA A 28 -11.66 -14.12 -21.75
C ALA A 28 -12.90 -13.44 -22.36
N PRO A 29 -14.10 -14.03 -22.26
CA PRO A 29 -15.33 -13.44 -22.81
C PRO A 29 -15.63 -12.09 -22.17
N ALA A 30 -16.07 -11.16 -23.01
CA ALA A 30 -16.63 -9.88 -22.59
C ALA A 30 -17.80 -10.11 -21.62
N ALA A 31 -17.60 -9.76 -20.36
CA ALA A 31 -18.67 -9.56 -19.41
C ALA A 31 -19.21 -8.14 -19.62
N GLU A 32 -20.50 -8.07 -19.99
CA GLU A 32 -21.29 -6.84 -20.03
C GLU A 32 -21.11 -6.05 -18.74
N ALA A 33 -20.80 -4.77 -18.89
CA ALA A 33 -20.94 -3.79 -17.83
C ALA A 33 -22.42 -3.40 -17.72
N PRO A 34 -23.09 -3.63 -16.58
CA PRO A 34 -24.32 -2.92 -16.28
C PRO A 34 -23.95 -1.47 -15.97
N ALA A 35 -24.71 -0.57 -16.59
CA ALA A 35 -24.62 0.85 -16.42
C ALA A 35 -24.72 1.28 -14.94
N ALA A 36 -24.05 2.39 -14.66
CA ALA A 36 -24.15 3.12 -13.41
C ALA A 36 -25.60 3.53 -13.14
N GLU A 37 -26.13 3.13 -11.99
CA GLU A 37 -27.16 3.88 -11.28
C GLU A 37 -26.51 4.44 -10.01
N ALA A 38 -26.32 5.76 -10.01
CA ALA A 38 -26.01 6.54 -8.83
C ALA A 38 -27.17 6.36 -7.85
N THR A 39 -26.99 5.48 -6.88
CA THR A 39 -27.85 5.39 -5.70
C THR A 39 -27.44 6.54 -4.78
N GLU A 40 -28.38 7.46 -4.54
CA GLU A 40 -28.29 8.52 -3.53
C GLU A 40 -27.74 7.94 -2.22
N ALA A 41 -26.73 8.61 -1.67
CA ALA A 41 -26.26 8.35 -0.32
C ALA A 41 -27.42 8.60 0.66
N PRO A 42 -27.91 7.60 1.39
CA PRO A 42 -28.80 7.87 2.51
C PRO A 42 -28.03 8.71 3.53
N ALA A 43 -28.67 9.80 3.92
CA ALA A 43 -28.22 10.68 4.98
C ALA A 43 -27.85 9.86 6.22
N GLU A 44 -26.73 10.29 6.80
CA GLU A 44 -26.11 9.79 8.01
C GLU A 44 -27.08 9.89 9.19
N GLU A 45 -27.87 8.84 9.41
CA GLU A 45 -28.53 8.61 10.68
C GLU A 45 -27.47 8.14 11.66
N ALA A 46 -27.08 9.05 12.57
CA ALA A 46 -26.24 8.76 13.72
C ALA A 46 -26.90 7.67 14.56
N ALA A 47 -26.54 6.42 14.27
CA ALA A 47 -26.82 5.30 15.12
C ALA A 47 -25.93 5.46 16.36
N THR A 48 -26.53 5.91 17.47
CA THR A 48 -25.91 5.78 18.79
C THR A 48 -25.94 4.30 19.16
N GLU A 49 -24.99 3.56 18.60
CA GLU A 49 -24.76 2.13 18.83
C GLU A 49 -23.68 2.03 19.92
N ASP A 50 -24.05 1.53 21.11
CA ASP A 50 -23.12 1.24 22.21
C ASP A 50 -21.95 0.36 21.69
N GLY A 51 -20.80 0.98 21.40
CA GLY A 51 -19.62 0.30 20.89
C GLY A 51 -18.90 0.97 19.71
N MET A 52 -19.47 2.00 19.09
CA MET A 52 -18.75 2.81 18.08
C MET A 52 -17.68 3.67 18.74
N LEU A 53 -16.42 3.50 18.31
CA LEU A 53 -15.35 4.41 18.67
C LEU A 53 -15.62 5.79 18.03
N PRO A 54 -15.25 6.89 18.69
CA PRO A 54 -15.35 8.22 18.09
C PRO A 54 -14.51 8.28 16.80
N GLU A 55 -14.95 9.11 15.86
CA GLU A 55 -14.18 9.41 14.67
C GLU A 55 -12.82 10.03 15.05
N VAL A 56 -11.76 9.62 14.35
CA VAL A 56 -10.40 10.10 14.59
C VAL A 56 -10.06 11.14 13.52
N ASN A 57 -9.74 12.36 13.93
CA ASN A 57 -9.21 13.41 13.05
C ASN A 57 -7.67 13.47 13.14
N PRO A 58 -6.92 13.04 12.12
CA PRO A 58 -5.45 12.98 12.16
C PRO A 58 -4.77 14.35 12.34
N LEU A 59 -5.42 15.44 11.89
CA LEU A 59 -4.90 16.82 11.99
C LEU A 59 -4.82 17.33 13.43
N GLU A 60 -5.62 16.77 14.33
CA GLU A 60 -5.68 17.18 15.74
C GLU A 60 -4.69 16.41 16.61
N LEU A 61 -4.01 15.41 16.04
CA LEU A 61 -3.11 14.52 16.76
C LEU A 61 -1.65 14.92 16.53
N SER A 62 -0.82 14.66 17.54
CA SER A 62 0.61 14.95 17.51
C SER A 62 1.41 13.94 18.34
N GLY A 63 2.73 13.97 18.21
CA GLY A 63 3.65 13.03 18.86
C GLY A 63 4.12 11.93 17.91
N ASP A 64 4.85 10.96 18.47
CA ASP A 64 5.38 9.83 17.71
C ASP A 64 4.49 8.59 17.89
N ILE A 65 4.18 7.90 16.80
CA ILE A 65 3.51 6.61 16.78
C ILE A 65 4.57 5.54 16.50
N ILE A 66 4.82 4.67 17.47
CA ILE A 66 5.77 3.56 17.33
C ILE A 66 4.99 2.26 17.27
N ILE A 67 5.11 1.53 16.17
CA ILE A 67 4.41 0.28 15.91
C ILE A 67 5.46 -0.82 15.80
N ALA A 68 5.30 -1.91 16.55
CA ALA A 68 6.15 -3.09 16.45
C ALA A 68 5.29 -4.35 16.48
N GLY A 69 5.43 -5.24 15.50
CA GLY A 69 4.51 -6.39 15.44
C GLY A 69 4.73 -7.39 14.30
N SER A 70 3.64 -8.08 13.96
CA SER A 70 3.62 -9.21 13.02
C SER A 70 4.05 -8.81 11.61
N SER A 71 4.95 -9.59 11.01
CA SER A 71 5.34 -9.44 9.61
C SER A 71 4.19 -9.71 8.64
N THR A 72 3.18 -10.48 9.05
CA THR A 72 2.00 -10.78 8.20
C THR A 72 1.13 -9.54 7.95
N VAL A 73 1.10 -8.58 8.89
CA VAL A 73 0.30 -7.35 8.76
C VAL A 73 1.15 -6.13 8.42
N TYR A 74 2.46 -6.30 8.28
CA TYR A 74 3.39 -5.20 8.02
C TYR A 74 3.03 -4.39 6.75
N PRO A 75 2.78 -5.02 5.57
CA PRO A 75 2.43 -4.26 4.37
C PRO A 75 1.11 -3.48 4.51
N LEU A 76 0.14 -4.04 5.25
CA LEU A 76 -1.12 -3.35 5.55
C LEU A 76 -0.89 -2.16 6.48
N THR A 77 -0.02 -2.32 7.48
CA THR A 77 0.31 -1.28 8.45
C THR A 77 0.99 -0.09 7.78
N GLU A 78 1.92 -0.34 6.84
CA GLU A 78 2.56 0.72 6.04
C GLU A 78 1.52 1.53 5.24
N ALA A 79 0.61 0.84 4.55
CA ALA A 79 -0.43 1.51 3.76
C ALA A 79 -1.38 2.36 4.64
N MET A 80 -1.71 1.90 5.85
CA MET A 80 -2.53 2.68 6.79
C MET A 80 -1.78 3.88 7.37
N ALA A 81 -0.49 3.72 7.67
CA ALA A 81 0.35 4.83 8.13
C ALA A 81 0.48 5.93 7.06
N GLU A 82 0.71 5.54 5.80
CA GLU A 82 0.74 6.48 4.67
C GLU A 82 -0.59 7.22 4.54
N ARG A 83 -1.72 6.49 4.59
CA ARG A 83 -3.05 7.11 4.55
C ARG A 83 -3.27 8.10 5.69
N PHE A 84 -2.94 7.72 6.92
CA PHE A 84 -3.11 8.57 8.10
C PHE A 84 -2.27 9.85 8.04
N GLN A 85 -1.05 9.77 7.50
CA GLN A 85 -0.22 10.94 7.22
C GLN A 85 -0.83 11.82 6.11
N ASN A 86 -1.33 11.22 5.04
CA ASN A 86 -1.98 11.95 3.94
C ASN A 86 -3.27 12.66 4.38
N GLU A 87 -3.95 12.15 5.40
CA GLU A 87 -5.11 12.79 6.02
C GLU A 87 -4.73 13.93 7.00
N GLY A 88 -3.43 14.14 7.24
CA GLY A 88 -2.91 15.35 7.88
C GLY A 88 -2.13 15.14 9.18
N PHE A 89 -1.86 13.90 9.59
CA PHE A 89 -1.01 13.65 10.74
C PHE A 89 0.44 14.11 10.50
N ALA A 90 0.92 15.04 11.34
CA ALA A 90 2.23 15.66 11.18
C ALA A 90 3.35 15.01 12.03
N GLY A 91 3.02 14.01 12.85
CA GLY A 91 3.98 13.31 13.71
C GLY A 91 4.77 12.23 12.97
N ASN A 92 5.78 11.65 13.64
CA ASN A 92 6.53 10.53 13.06
C ASN A 92 5.79 9.22 13.31
N ILE A 93 5.78 8.35 12.30
CA ILE A 93 5.31 6.97 12.43
C ILE A 93 6.49 6.03 12.14
N THR A 94 6.83 5.18 13.10
CA THR A 94 7.87 4.13 12.94
C THR A 94 7.19 2.77 12.97
N ILE A 95 7.56 1.89 12.03
CA ILE A 95 6.98 0.54 11.91
C ILE A 95 8.10 -0.50 11.91
N ASP A 96 8.14 -1.32 12.96
CA ASP A 96 9.10 -2.39 13.16
C ASP A 96 8.42 -3.76 12.94
N SER A 97 8.81 -4.47 11.87
CA SER A 97 8.39 -5.87 11.66
C SER A 97 9.29 -6.85 12.43
N ILE A 98 8.93 -7.13 13.68
CA ILE A 98 9.72 -8.00 14.59
C ILE A 98 9.01 -9.31 14.97
N GLY A 99 7.79 -9.53 14.48
CA GLY A 99 6.94 -10.67 14.82
C GLY A 99 6.04 -10.41 16.03
N SER A 100 4.90 -11.10 16.12
CA SER A 100 3.88 -10.82 17.15
C SER A 100 4.39 -10.98 18.57
N GLY A 101 5.16 -12.05 18.85
CA GLY A 101 5.69 -12.32 20.19
C GLY A 101 6.61 -11.20 20.68
N ALA A 102 7.60 -10.82 19.86
CA ALA A 102 8.51 -9.72 20.18
C ALA A 102 7.78 -8.37 20.22
N GLY A 103 6.74 -8.17 19.40
CA GLY A 103 5.86 -7.01 19.48
C GLY A 103 5.14 -6.90 20.83
N PHE A 104 4.59 -8.01 21.32
CA PHE A 104 3.98 -8.06 22.66
C PHE A 104 4.99 -7.82 23.77
N GLU A 105 6.17 -8.42 23.70
CA GLU A 105 7.24 -8.19 24.68
C GLU A 105 7.62 -6.71 24.73
N ARG A 106 7.80 -6.08 23.55
CA ARG A 106 8.10 -4.65 23.48
C ARG A 106 6.95 -3.81 24.03
N PHE A 107 5.70 -4.13 23.71
CA PHE A 107 4.54 -3.37 24.18
C PHE A 107 4.31 -3.48 25.70
N CYS A 108 4.46 -4.68 26.27
CA CYS A 108 4.16 -4.94 27.68
C CYS A 108 5.30 -4.58 28.64
N VAL A 109 6.52 -4.41 28.14
CA VAL A 109 7.71 -4.08 28.95
C VAL A 109 8.17 -2.63 28.71
N ALA A 110 7.66 -1.95 27.67
CA ALA A 110 7.96 -0.55 27.37
C ALA A 110 7.52 0.42 28.47
#